data_AF-A0A5J4L234-F1
#
_entry.id   AF-A0A5J4L234-F1
#
_cell.length_a   1.000
_cell.length_b   1.000
_cell.length_c   1.000
_cell.angle_alpha   90.00
_cell.angle_beta   90.00
_cell.angle_gamma   90.00
#
_symmetry.space_group_name_H-M   'P 1'
#
loop_
_entity.id
_entity.type
_entity.pdbx_description
1 polymer ?
#
loop_
_entity_poly.entity_id
_entity_poly.type
_entity_poly.pdbx_seq_one_letter_code
_entity_poly.pdbx_strand_id
1 'polypeptide(L)'
;MQNFIKRLIESNKEFILKEVIEIKGLMHLLMKPQNTGQEWTKEEKIKIKSHLKNISKVVPAVVIFLIPGGSLFLPFLAEVLDRRKDRRT
;
A
#
# COMPACT_ATOMS: atom_id res chain seq x y z
N MET A 1 16.12 10.23 -12.71
CA MET A 1 15.09 9.36 -12.09
C MET A 1 15.42 9.03 -10.62
N GLN A 2 16.63 8.56 -10.31
CA GLN A 2 17.05 8.20 -8.94
C GLN A 2 16.87 9.32 -7.89
N ASN A 3 17.25 10.56 -8.24
CA ASN A 3 17.14 11.71 -7.32
C ASN A 3 15.69 12.10 -7.02
N PHE A 4 14.74 11.82 -7.91
CA PHE A 4 13.33 12.12 -7.70
C PHE A 4 12.71 11.15 -6.69
N ILE A 5 12.96 9.84 -6.87
CA ILE A 5 12.51 8.81 -5.94
C ILE A 5 13.09 9.05 -4.55
N LYS A 6 14.38 9.38 -4.45
CA LYS A 6 15.03 9.68 -3.16
C LYS A 6 14.36 10.83 -2.42
N ARG A 7 13.99 11.91 -3.12
CA ARG A 7 13.23 13.03 -2.52
C ARG A 7 11.82 12.65 -2.11
N LEU A 8 11.12 11.82 -2.90
CA LEU A 8 9.79 11.32 -2.54
C LEU A 8 9.85 10.47 -1.27
N ILE A 9 10.84 9.59 -1.15
CA ILE A 9 11.03 8.77 0.04
C ILE A 9 11.34 9.67 1.24
N GLU A 10 12.25 10.64 1.11
CA GLU A 10 12.63 11.52 2.22
C GLU A 10 11.46 12.39 2.69
N SER A 11 10.68 12.95 1.76
CA SER A 11 9.51 13.80 2.08
C SER A 11 8.32 13.04 2.65
N ASN A 12 8.25 11.71 2.46
CA ASN A 12 7.16 10.86 2.96
C ASN A 12 7.63 9.88 4.04
N LYS A 13 8.84 10.04 4.56
CA LYS A 13 9.51 9.09 5.45
C LYS A 13 8.68 8.73 6.68
N GLU A 14 8.07 9.71 7.34
CA GLU A 14 7.24 9.50 8.54
C GLU A 14 5.99 8.66 8.23
N PHE A 15 5.33 8.94 7.11
CA PHE A 15 4.17 8.17 6.66
C PHE A 15 4.56 6.72 6.34
N ILE A 16 5.66 6.54 5.59
CA ILE A 16 6.18 5.22 5.24
C ILE A 16 6.57 4.44 6.51
N LEU A 17 7.27 5.08 7.45
CA LEU A 17 7.69 4.46 8.70
C LEU A 17 6.48 3.99 9.52
N LYS A 18 5.45 4.84 9.62
CA LYS A 18 4.20 4.50 10.31
C LYS A 18 3.54 3.26 9.72
N GLU A 19 3.37 3.22 8.40
CA GLU A 19 2.79 2.06 7.70
C GLU A 19 3.63 0.78 7.90
N VAL A 20 4.96 0.88 7.86
CA VAL A 20 5.86 -0.25 8.11
C VAL A 20 5.77 -0.75 9.55
N ILE A 21 5.67 0.15 10.53
CA ILE A 21 5.52 -0.22 11.95
C ILE A 21 4.16 -0.90 12.18
N GLU A 22 3.09 -0.41 11.56
CA GLU A 22 1.77 -1.04 11.65
C GLU A 22 1.76 -2.46 11.05
N ILE A 23 2.58 -2.73 10.03
CA ILE A 23 2.68 -4.06 9.38
C ILE A 23 3.71 -4.97 10.08
N LYS A 24 4.67 -4.44 10.85
CA LYS A 24 5.73 -5.22 11.52
C LYS A 24 5.20 -6.39 12.37
N GLY A 25 4.06 -6.22 13.03
CA GLY A 25 3.43 -7.27 13.83
C GLY A 25 2.80 -8.41 13.02
N LEU A 26 2.41 -8.14 11.76
CA LEU A 26 1.79 -9.13 10.88
C LEU A 26 2.77 -10.24 10.52
N MET A 27 4.04 -9.90 10.22
CA MET A 27 5.03 -10.89 9.80
C MET A 27 5.29 -11.93 10.89
N HIS A 28 5.41 -11.48 12.14
CA HIS A 28 5.57 -12.39 13.27
C HIS A 28 4.37 -13.35 13.41
N LEU A 29 3.14 -12.85 13.25
CA LEU A 29 1.93 -13.66 13.29
C LEU A 29 1.87 -14.67 12.13
N LEU A 30 2.22 -14.25 10.91
CA LEU A 30 2.23 -15.12 9.73
C LEU A 30 3.29 -16.23 9.83
N MET A 31 4.45 -15.93 10.42
CA MET A 31 5.53 -16.91 10.55
C MET A 31 5.34 -17.88 11.72
N LYS A 32 4.45 -17.60 12.68
CA LYS A 32 4.23 -18.47 13.86
C LYS A 32 3.98 -19.94 13.47
N PRO A 33 3.02 -20.29 12.59
CA PRO A 33 2.77 -21.69 12.25
C PRO A 33 3.95 -22.36 11.55
N GLN A 34 4.69 -21.61 10.74
CA GLN A 34 5.87 -22.14 10.05
C GLN A 34 7.04 -22.38 11.01
N ASN A 35 7.25 -21.50 11.99
CA ASN A 35 8.38 -21.56 12.90
C ASN A 35 8.14 -22.48 14.11
N THR A 36 6.90 -22.60 14.59
CA THR A 36 6.58 -23.33 15.83
C THR A 36 5.66 -24.53 15.61
N GLY A 37 5.08 -24.69 14.41
CA GLY A 37 4.08 -25.72 14.13
C GLY A 37 2.73 -25.49 14.82
N GLN A 38 2.56 -24.37 15.53
CA GLN A 38 1.33 -24.07 16.27
C GLN A 38 0.33 -23.32 15.39
N GLU A 39 -0.94 -23.71 15.48
CA GLU A 39 -2.02 -22.99 14.81
C GLU A 39 -2.26 -21.59 15.40
N TRP A 40 -2.93 -20.75 14.60
CA TRP A 40 -3.39 -19.44 15.07
C TRP A 40 -4.59 -19.56 16.01
N THR A 41 -4.54 -18.81 17.10
CA THR A 41 -5.71 -18.61 17.96
C THR A 41 -6.77 -17.75 17.26
N LYS A 42 -7.98 -17.69 17.84
CA LYS A 42 -9.06 -16.85 17.29
C LYS A 42 -8.67 -15.37 17.28
N GLU A 43 -8.01 -14.91 18.34
CA GLU A 43 -7.55 -13.53 18.52
C GLU A 43 -6.45 -13.17 17.50
N GLU A 44 -5.53 -14.10 17.25
CA GLU A 44 -4.48 -13.93 16.23
C GLU A 44 -5.08 -13.84 14.82
N LYS A 45 -6.07 -14.71 14.49
CA LYS A 45 -6.79 -14.65 13.22
C LYS A 45 -7.51 -13.31 13.02
N ILE A 46 -8.07 -12.74 14.09
CA ILE A 46 -8.71 -11.41 14.06
C ILE A 46 -7.66 -10.33 13.76
N LYS A 47 -6.50 -10.35 14.42
CA LYS A 47 -5.40 -9.41 14.16
C LYS A 47 -4.90 -9.51 12.72
N ILE A 48 -4.65 -10.72 12.22
CA ILE A 48 -4.22 -10.96 10.84
C ILE A 48 -5.21 -10.35 9.85
N LYS A 49 -6.51 -10.62 10.02
CA LYS A 49 -7.57 -10.04 9.17
C LYS A 49 -7.57 -8.51 9.21
N SER A 50 -7.36 -7.91 10.38
CA SER A 50 -7.29 -6.45 10.53
C SER A 50 -6.12 -5.86 9.74
N HIS A 51 -4.91 -6.43 9.88
CA HIS A 51 -3.73 -5.96 9.13
C HIS A 51 -3.91 -6.13 7.61
N LEU A 52 -4.45 -7.27 7.16
CA LEU A 52 -4.74 -7.50 5.74
C LEU A 52 -5.77 -6.51 5.19
N LYS A 53 -6.80 -6.17 5.98
CA LYS A 53 -7.80 -5.15 5.62
C LYS A 53 -7.20 -3.76 5.51
N ASN A 54 -6.20 -3.42 6.32
CA ASN A 54 -5.49 -2.15 6.17
C ASN A 54 -4.63 -2.14 4.91
N ILE A 55 -3.89 -3.22 4.62
CA ILE A 55 -3.09 -3.35 3.40
C ILE A 55 -3.97 -3.29 2.14
N SER A 56 -5.15 -3.92 2.16
CA SER A 56 -6.06 -3.93 1.02
C SER A 56 -6.61 -2.55 0.64
N LYS A 57 -6.46 -1.52 1.50
CA LYS A 57 -6.80 -0.14 1.13
C LYS A 57 -5.82 0.46 0.12
N VAL A 58 -4.58 -0.03 0.10
CA VAL A 58 -3.49 0.46 -0.78
C VAL A 58 -3.41 -0.35 -2.07
N VAL A 59 -3.80 -1.62 -2.04
CA VAL A 59 -3.73 -2.56 -3.18
C VAL A 59 -4.46 -2.07 -4.45
N PRO A 60 -5.68 -1.49 -4.41
CA PRO A 60 -6.39 -1.10 -5.63
C PRO A 60 -5.60 -0.12 -6.51
N ALA A 61 -4.94 0.86 -5.89
CA ALA A 61 -4.09 1.80 -6.61
C ALA A 61 -2.90 1.10 -7.28
N VAL A 62 -2.25 0.18 -6.55
CA VAL A 62 -1.11 -0.59 -7.04
C VAL A 62 -1.52 -1.51 -8.20
N VAL A 63 -2.68 -2.17 -8.11
CA VAL A 63 -3.18 -3.08 -9.15
C VAL A 63 -3.43 -2.34 -10.48
N ILE A 64 -3.97 -1.12 -10.45
CA ILE A 64 -4.15 -0.29 -11.65
C ILE A 64 -2.81 -0.05 -12.37
N PHE A 65 -1.73 0.17 -11.62
CA PHE A 65 -0.39 0.36 -12.20
C PHE A 65 0.28 -0.94 -12.65
N LEU A 66 -0.08 -2.10 -12.07
CA LEU A 66 0.51 -3.40 -12.39
C LEU A 66 -0.17 -4.12 -13.58
N ILE A 67 -1.41 -3.77 -13.93
CA ILE A 67 -2.09 -4.32 -15.11
C ILE A 67 -1.30 -3.92 -16.37
N PRO A 68 -0.95 -4.84 -17.29
CA PRO A 68 -0.45 -4.46 -18.60
C PRO A 68 -1.53 -3.65 -19.33
N GLY A 69 -1.28 -2.34 -19.50
CA GLY A 69 -2.31 -1.37 -19.91
C GLY A 69 -2.73 -0.36 -18.83
N GLY A 70 -2.17 -0.42 -17.62
CA GLY A 70 -2.32 0.64 -16.60
C GLY A 70 -1.84 2.00 -17.10
N SER A 71 -0.82 2.00 -17.94
CA SER A 71 -0.35 3.17 -18.68
C SER A 71 -1.40 3.75 -19.63
N LEU A 72 -2.33 2.92 -20.12
CA LEU A 72 -3.43 3.32 -21.00
C LEU A 72 -4.51 4.10 -20.24
N PHE A 73 -4.61 3.92 -18.92
CA PHE A 73 -5.48 4.74 -18.05
C PHE A 73 -4.85 6.09 -17.68
N LEU A 74 -3.54 6.28 -17.88
CA LEU A 74 -2.87 7.56 -17.63
C LEU A 74 -3.45 8.73 -18.45
N PRO A 75 -3.70 8.64 -19.77
CA PRO A 75 -4.32 9.75 -20.51
C PRO A 75 -5.70 10.12 -19.97
N PHE A 76 -6.54 9.15 -19.62
CA PHE A 76 -7.84 9.42 -18.98
C PHE A 76 -7.69 10.10 -17.62
N LEU A 77 -6.76 9.64 -16.78
CA LEU A 77 -6.47 10.27 -15.50
C LEU A 77 -5.90 11.67 -15.66
N ALA A 78 -5.02 11.90 -16.64
CA ALA A 78 -4.45 13.20 -16.95
C ALA A 78 -5.54 14.19 -17.36
N GLU A 79 -6.45 13.80 -18.26
CA GLU A 79 -7.58 14.63 -18.68
C GLU A 79 -8.52 14.97 -17.51
N VAL A 80 -8.83 13.99 -16.65
CA VAL A 80 -9.65 14.21 -15.45
C VAL A 80 -8.96 15.12 -14.43
N LEU A 81 -7.63 15.09 -14.30
CA LEU A 81 -6.90 15.98 -13.41
C LEU A 81 -6.73 17.38 -14.00
N ASP A 82 -6.48 17.49 -15.30
CA ASP A 82 -6.28 18.77 -16.00
C ASP A 82 -7.61 19.55 -16.10
N ARG A 83 -8.72 18.85 -16.35
CA ARG A 83 -10.08 19.41 -16.29
C ARG A 83 -10.45 20.00 -14.91
N ARG A 84 -9.78 19.60 -13.83
CA ARG A 84 -9.96 20.22 -12.49
C ARG A 84 -9.15 21.49 -12.31
N LYS A 85 -8.07 21.66 -13.07
CA LYS A 85 -7.21 22.85 -13.04
C LYS A 85 -7.89 24.04 -13.72
N ASP A 86 -8.62 23.78 -14.80
CA ASP A 86 -9.35 24.78 -15.60
C ASP A 86 -10.55 25.44 -14.87
N ARG A 87 -10.92 24.93 -13.68
CA ARG A 87 -12.00 25.50 -12.84
C ARG A 87 -11.50 26.32 -11.65
N ARG A 88 -10.17 26.51 -11.52
CA ARG A 88 -9.56 27.27 -10.39
C ARG A 88 -8.88 28.58 -10.84
N THR A 89 -9.08 28.98 -12.08
CA THR A 89 -8.70 30.28 -12.67
C THR A 89 -9.94 30.90 -13.29
#